data_AF-A0A1H7PZZ3-F1
#
_entry.id   AF-A0A1H7PZZ3-F1
#
_cell.length_a   1.000
_cell.length_b   1.000
_cell.length_c   1.000
_cell.angle_alpha   90.00
_cell.angle_beta   90.00
_cell.angle_gamma   90.00
#
_symmetry.space_group_name_H-M   'P 1'
#
loop_
_entity.id
_entity.type
_entity.pdbx_description
1 polymer ?
#
loop_
_entity_poly.entity_id
_entity_poly.type
_entity_poly.pdbx_seq_one_letter_code
_entity_poly.pdbx_strand_id
1 'polypeptide(L)'
;MTYSCRVDFNKIHMERERNEDRQADCITSYDLKKLDEMYAYYADKGCEVLPLEECMRKRRLDVMRLDGFGLLAEDMGKMIRFYRDVLGFEIKEAEDASNVYLVKDGTLFLLYGRKDFEKMTNRRYEYVRGLNGHSEIALYVDTFDEVDAAFKNAIENGATPVLEPELEPWGQRTCYIADPEGNLIEIGSWNKPFEDKDAGR
;
A
#
# COMPACT_ATOMS: atom_id res chain seq x y z
N MET A 1 33.28 -8.28 -24.61
CA MET A 1 31.97 -8.96 -24.55
C MET A 1 31.76 -9.37 -23.11
N THR A 2 30.87 -8.69 -22.41
CA THR A 2 30.51 -9.00 -21.02
C THR A 2 29.35 -9.98 -21.07
N TYR A 3 29.54 -11.19 -20.56
CA TYR A 3 28.48 -12.20 -20.48
C TYR A 3 27.81 -12.09 -19.11
N SER A 4 26.48 -12.04 -19.08
CA SER A 4 25.69 -12.12 -17.84
C SER A 4 25.18 -13.56 -17.71
N CYS A 5 25.45 -14.21 -16.58
CA CYS A 5 24.84 -15.50 -16.26
C CYS A 5 23.80 -15.27 -15.17
N ARG A 6 22.57 -15.68 -15.44
CA ARG A 6 21.43 -15.66 -14.54
C ARG A 6 21.46 -16.97 -13.72
N VAL A 7 20.93 -17.03 -12.51
CA VAL A 7 20.83 -18.31 -11.77
C VAL A 7 19.47 -18.34 -11.09
N ASP A 8 18.62 -19.32 -11.39
CA ASP A 8 17.25 -19.45 -10.88
C ASP A 8 17.16 -20.64 -9.92
N PHE A 9 16.42 -20.50 -8.82
CA PHE A 9 16.45 -21.44 -7.70
C PHE A 9 15.13 -22.12 -7.36
N ASN A 10 14.03 -21.89 -8.09
CA ASN A 10 12.79 -22.65 -7.88
C ASN A 10 12.00 -22.84 -9.19
N LYS A 11 11.54 -24.06 -9.49
CA LYS A 11 10.78 -24.38 -10.72
C LYS A 11 9.54 -23.48 -10.89
N ILE A 12 9.33 -22.90 -12.08
CA ILE A 12 8.28 -23.21 -13.10
C ILE A 12 8.27 -22.08 -14.18
N HIS A 13 8.31 -22.51 -15.46
CA HIS A 13 8.22 -21.75 -16.73
C HIS A 13 9.27 -20.68 -17.06
N MET A 14 10.10 -20.98 -18.08
CA MET A 14 10.99 -20.02 -18.75
C MET A 14 10.31 -19.40 -19.98
N GLU A 15 10.10 -18.09 -19.96
CA GLU A 15 10.01 -17.30 -21.19
C GLU A 15 11.43 -17.00 -21.69
N ARG A 16 11.72 -17.41 -22.93
CA ARG A 16 12.89 -16.99 -23.67
C ARG A 16 12.57 -15.67 -24.37
N GLU A 17 12.91 -14.55 -23.76
CA GLU A 17 12.96 -13.28 -24.49
C GLU A 17 14.35 -13.10 -25.11
N ARG A 18 14.40 -13.16 -26.45
CA ARG A 18 15.56 -12.74 -27.23
C ARG A 18 15.53 -11.21 -27.29
N ASN A 19 16.30 -10.56 -26.42
CA ASN A 19 16.78 -9.20 -26.68
C ASN A 19 18.18 -9.32 -27.30
N GLU A 20 18.36 -8.81 -28.52
CA GLU A 20 19.51 -9.07 -29.39
C GLU A 20 20.87 -8.62 -28.82
N ASP A 21 20.91 -7.85 -27.72
CA ASP A 21 22.15 -7.30 -27.16
C ASP A 21 22.57 -7.86 -25.78
N ARG A 22 21.79 -8.73 -25.13
CA ARG A 22 22.15 -9.29 -23.81
C ARG A 22 21.70 -10.73 -23.63
N GLN A 23 22.63 -11.67 -23.75
CA GLN A 23 22.40 -13.08 -23.39
C GLN A 23 22.54 -13.23 -21.86
N ALA A 24 21.46 -13.66 -21.21
CA ALA A 24 21.42 -13.99 -19.78
C ALA A 24 20.97 -15.45 -19.61
N ASP A 25 21.89 -16.34 -19.23
CA ASP A 25 21.62 -17.78 -19.10
C ASP A 25 21.32 -18.15 -17.65
N CYS A 26 20.11 -18.65 -17.33
CA CYS A 26 19.76 -19.16 -15.98
C CYS A 26 20.47 -20.50 -15.70
N ILE A 27 21.33 -20.56 -14.68
CA ILE A 27 21.90 -21.80 -14.11
C ILE A 27 21.05 -22.18 -12.89
N THR A 28 20.83 -23.45 -12.63
CA THR A 28 20.16 -23.90 -11.40
C THR A 28 21.11 -24.85 -10.68
N SER A 29 21.38 -24.62 -9.38
CA SER A 29 22.10 -25.60 -8.56
C SER A 29 21.12 -26.34 -7.67
N TYR A 30 21.14 -27.66 -7.74
CA TYR A 30 20.35 -28.55 -6.87
C TYR A 30 21.06 -28.82 -5.52
N ASP A 31 22.30 -28.33 -5.36
CA ASP A 31 23.09 -28.47 -4.13
C ASP A 31 23.52 -27.07 -3.64
N LEU A 32 22.80 -26.58 -2.64
CA LEU A 32 23.04 -25.27 -2.04
C LEU A 32 24.42 -25.16 -1.37
N LYS A 33 25.06 -26.28 -1.01
CA LYS A 33 26.39 -26.28 -0.38
C LYS A 33 27.52 -25.95 -1.36
N LYS A 34 27.25 -26.04 -2.67
CA LYS A 34 28.21 -25.72 -3.74
C LYS A 34 28.00 -24.34 -4.35
N LEU A 35 27.12 -23.54 -3.76
CA LEU A 35 26.73 -22.23 -4.30
C LEU A 35 27.93 -21.28 -4.40
N ASP A 36 28.76 -21.22 -3.36
CA ASP A 36 29.95 -20.35 -3.32
C ASP A 36 31.00 -20.76 -4.37
N GLU A 37 31.24 -22.07 -4.54
CA GLU A 37 32.14 -22.59 -5.58
C GLU A 37 31.63 -22.22 -6.99
N MET A 38 30.31 -22.31 -7.20
CA MET A 38 29.68 -21.96 -8.46
C MET A 38 29.78 -20.45 -8.73
N TYR A 39 29.51 -19.61 -7.73
CA TYR A 39 29.67 -18.16 -7.85
C TYR A 39 31.11 -17.77 -8.19
N ALA A 40 32.08 -18.37 -7.50
CA ALA A 40 33.50 -18.16 -7.78
C ALA A 40 33.90 -18.59 -9.20
N TYR A 41 33.39 -19.74 -9.67
CA TYR A 41 33.65 -20.23 -11.03
C TYR A 41 33.17 -19.24 -12.10
N TYR A 42 31.94 -18.74 -12.00
CA TYR A 42 31.41 -17.80 -12.99
C TYR A 42 32.03 -16.40 -12.88
N ALA A 43 32.37 -15.96 -11.67
CA ALA A 43 33.13 -14.72 -11.47
C ALA A 43 34.53 -14.80 -12.13
N ASP A 44 35.24 -15.93 -12.02
CA ASP A 44 36.53 -16.18 -12.70
C ASP A 44 36.39 -16.14 -14.24
N LYS A 45 35.23 -16.54 -14.77
CA LYS A 45 34.91 -16.41 -16.21
C LYS A 45 34.51 -14.99 -16.62
N GLY A 46 34.55 -14.02 -15.71
CA GLY A 46 34.22 -12.63 -15.98
C GLY A 46 32.71 -12.35 -16.04
N CYS A 47 31.87 -13.24 -15.50
CA CYS A 47 30.44 -13.00 -15.37
C CYS A 47 30.13 -12.17 -14.11
N GLU A 48 29.20 -11.22 -14.20
CA GLU A 48 28.53 -10.68 -13.01
C GLU A 48 27.57 -11.75 -12.48
N VAL A 49 27.74 -12.15 -11.22
CA VAL A 49 26.91 -13.16 -10.55
C VAL A 49 26.17 -12.47 -9.41
N LEU A 50 24.84 -12.58 -9.41
CA LEU A 50 23.99 -11.99 -8.38
C LEU A 50 22.97 -13.04 -7.90
N PRO A 51 22.57 -13.01 -6.61
CA PRO A 51 21.41 -13.76 -6.15
C PRO A 51 20.15 -13.38 -6.95
N LEU A 52 19.21 -14.32 -7.11
CA LEU A 52 17.96 -14.08 -7.83
C LEU A 52 17.18 -12.90 -7.22
N GLU A 53 17.15 -12.78 -5.90
CA GLU A 53 16.51 -11.67 -5.20
C GLU A 53 17.11 -10.32 -5.57
N GLU A 54 18.44 -10.24 -5.71
CA GLU A 54 19.13 -9.02 -6.12
C GLU A 54 18.91 -8.72 -7.60
N CYS A 55 18.88 -9.74 -8.46
CA CYS A 55 18.48 -9.60 -9.87
C CYS A 55 17.05 -9.07 -10.00
N MET A 56 16.13 -9.63 -9.23
CA MET A 56 14.72 -9.24 -9.22
C MET A 56 14.55 -7.83 -8.65
N ARG A 57 15.33 -7.46 -7.62
CA ARG A 57 15.36 -6.09 -7.08
C ARG A 57 15.91 -5.07 -8.08
N LYS A 58 16.98 -5.40 -8.81
CA LYS A 58 17.55 -4.54 -9.87
C LYS A 58 16.58 -4.41 -11.06
N ARG A 59 15.89 -5.48 -11.47
CA ARG A 59 14.80 -5.43 -12.47
C ARG A 59 13.57 -4.64 -12.01
N ARG A 60 13.33 -4.57 -10.70
CA ARG A 60 12.23 -3.80 -10.11
C ARG A 60 12.40 -2.29 -10.25
N LEU A 61 13.58 -1.79 -10.64
CA LEU A 61 13.85 -0.36 -10.80
C LEU A 61 13.05 0.27 -11.96
N ASP A 62 12.54 -0.54 -12.90
CA ASP A 62 11.74 -0.06 -14.04
C ASP A 62 10.22 -0.29 -13.88
N VAL A 63 9.76 -0.80 -12.74
CA VAL A 63 8.34 -1.10 -12.51
C VAL A 63 7.73 -0.03 -11.60
N MET A 64 6.71 0.68 -12.11
CA MET A 64 5.91 1.62 -11.31
C MET A 64 5.27 0.88 -10.13
N ARG A 65 5.43 1.42 -8.92
CA ARG A 65 4.83 0.89 -7.68
C ARG A 65 3.82 1.88 -7.14
N LEU A 66 2.71 1.37 -6.60
CA LEU A 66 1.81 2.20 -5.80
C LEU A 66 2.55 2.58 -4.52
N ASP A 67 2.77 3.87 -4.32
CA ASP A 67 3.50 4.39 -3.17
C ASP A 67 2.55 4.81 -2.05
N GLY A 68 1.40 5.41 -2.41
CA GLY A 68 0.40 5.88 -1.45
C GLY A 68 -0.92 6.30 -2.08
N PHE A 69 -1.83 6.75 -1.23
CA PHE A 69 -3.10 7.34 -1.63
C PHE A 69 -3.33 8.65 -0.87
N GLY A 70 -4.05 9.59 -1.48
CA GLY A 70 -4.31 10.88 -0.87
C GLY A 70 -5.73 11.37 -1.05
N LEU A 71 -6.22 12.12 -0.06
CA LEU A 71 -7.46 12.88 -0.15
C LEU A 71 -7.16 14.36 -0.35
N LEU A 72 -7.97 15.00 -1.19
CA LEU A 72 -7.86 16.44 -1.43
C LEU A 72 -8.84 17.18 -0.51
N ALA A 73 -8.29 17.94 0.43
CA ALA A 73 -9.03 18.58 1.52
C ALA A 73 -9.38 20.04 1.20
N GLU A 74 -10.62 20.45 1.46
CA GLU A 74 -11.05 21.84 1.47
C GLU A 74 -10.67 22.54 2.78
N ASP A 75 -10.86 21.87 3.92
CA ASP A 75 -10.58 22.35 5.27
C ASP A 75 -9.56 21.44 5.95
N MET A 76 -8.27 21.76 5.79
CA MET A 76 -7.18 20.93 6.30
C MET A 76 -7.28 20.72 7.81
N GLY A 77 -7.62 21.76 8.57
CA GLY A 77 -7.69 21.67 10.02
C GLY A 77 -8.77 20.69 10.49
N LYS A 78 -9.94 20.67 9.84
CA LYS A 78 -10.98 19.66 10.14
C LYS A 78 -10.52 18.25 9.81
N MET A 79 -9.89 18.07 8.66
CA MET A 79 -9.41 16.76 8.23
C MET A 79 -8.30 16.25 9.16
N ILE A 80 -7.32 17.08 9.51
CA ILE A 80 -6.25 16.73 10.45
C ILE A 80 -6.83 16.32 11.81
N ARG A 81 -7.73 17.13 12.40
CA ARG A 81 -8.37 16.79 13.68
C ARG A 81 -9.13 15.48 13.59
N PHE A 82 -9.86 15.24 12.51
CA PHE A 82 -10.60 14.00 12.34
C PHE A 82 -9.68 12.78 12.29
N TYR A 83 -8.72 12.75 11.37
CA TYR A 83 -7.83 11.60 11.23
C TYR A 83 -6.95 11.41 12.47
N ARG A 84 -6.46 12.50 13.09
CA ARG A 84 -5.61 12.45 14.27
C ARG A 84 -6.37 12.09 15.55
N ASP A 85 -7.42 12.84 15.85
CA ASP A 85 -8.07 12.81 17.17
C ASP A 85 -9.19 11.77 17.22
N VAL A 86 -9.82 11.42 16.08
CA VAL A 86 -10.90 10.44 16.01
C VAL A 86 -10.39 9.06 15.60
N LEU A 87 -9.57 8.99 14.56
CA LEU A 87 -9.05 7.72 14.01
C LEU A 87 -7.66 7.35 14.52
N GLY A 88 -7.03 8.21 15.33
CA GLY A 88 -5.74 7.93 15.96
C GLY A 88 -4.55 7.93 15.01
N PHE A 89 -4.65 8.58 13.85
CA PHE A 89 -3.52 8.70 12.92
C PHE A 89 -2.47 9.64 13.55
N GLU A 90 -1.21 9.24 13.54
CA GLU A 90 -0.13 10.00 14.19
C GLU A 90 0.34 11.23 13.39
N ILE A 91 -0.60 12.04 12.90
CA ILE A 91 -0.35 13.29 12.17
C ILE A 91 0.28 14.31 13.12
N LYS A 92 1.42 14.89 12.73
CA LYS A 92 2.21 15.84 13.55
C LYS A 92 2.15 17.26 13.03
N GLU A 93 1.73 17.41 11.78
CA GLU A 93 1.57 18.68 11.10
C GLU A 93 0.51 19.55 11.80
N ALA A 94 0.73 20.87 11.73
CA ALA A 94 -0.22 21.85 12.24
C ALA A 94 -1.50 21.87 11.38
N GLU A 95 -2.61 22.31 11.99
CA GLU A 95 -3.93 22.33 11.35
C GLU A 95 -4.05 23.32 10.17
N ASP A 96 -3.07 24.21 10.00
CA ASP A 96 -2.92 25.16 8.89
C ASP A 96 -1.93 24.68 7.81
N ALA A 97 -1.43 23.45 7.90
CA ALA A 97 -0.54 22.88 6.90
C ALA A 97 -1.20 22.82 5.50
N SER A 98 -0.40 22.95 4.44
CA SER A 98 -0.89 22.75 3.06
C SER A 98 -1.01 21.27 2.67
N ASN A 99 -0.25 20.42 3.36
CA ASN A 99 -0.13 19.00 3.06
C ASN A 99 0.27 18.21 4.30
N VAL A 100 -0.17 16.96 4.38
CA VAL A 100 0.23 15.96 5.37
C VAL A 100 0.85 14.78 4.64
N TYR A 101 1.96 14.26 5.18
CA TYR A 101 2.60 13.04 4.70
C TYR A 101 2.79 12.10 5.88
N LEU A 102 2.03 11.00 5.92
CA LEU A 102 2.07 10.03 7.00
C LEU A 102 2.17 8.61 6.45
N VAL A 103 3.16 7.85 6.91
CA VAL A 103 3.18 6.40 6.69
C VAL A 103 2.40 5.75 7.82
N LYS A 104 1.17 5.32 7.54
CA LYS A 104 0.30 4.59 8.47
C LYS A 104 0.37 3.10 8.13
N ASP A 105 0.89 2.29 9.06
CA ASP A 105 1.02 0.83 8.92
C ASP A 105 1.69 0.39 7.60
N GLY A 106 2.73 1.12 7.17
CA GLY A 106 3.45 0.85 5.91
C GLY A 106 2.77 1.38 4.65
N THR A 107 1.62 2.03 4.76
CA THR A 107 0.91 2.70 3.65
C THR A 107 1.09 4.20 3.75
N LEU A 108 1.52 4.83 2.65
CA LEU A 108 1.56 6.29 2.61
C LEU A 108 0.14 6.85 2.45
N PHE A 109 -0.27 7.61 3.47
CA PHE A 109 -1.48 8.43 3.53
C PHE A 109 -1.12 9.90 3.30
N LEU A 110 -1.87 10.58 2.43
CA LEU A 110 -1.72 12.01 2.18
C LEU A 110 -3.03 12.77 2.41
N LEU A 111 -2.91 13.96 2.99
CA LEU A 111 -3.91 15.02 2.83
C LEU A 111 -3.25 16.16 2.06
N TYR A 112 -3.95 16.71 1.07
CA TYR A 112 -3.43 17.84 0.30
C TYR A 112 -4.52 18.89 0.11
N GLY A 113 -4.24 20.15 0.44
CA GLY A 113 -5.17 21.25 0.26
C GLY A 113 -5.58 21.41 -1.21
N ARG A 114 -6.88 21.40 -1.51
CA ARG A 114 -7.42 21.54 -2.87
C ARG A 114 -6.86 22.77 -3.59
N LYS A 115 -6.80 23.92 -2.89
CA LYS A 115 -6.25 25.18 -3.43
C LYS A 115 -4.77 25.08 -3.79
N ASP A 116 -3.98 24.44 -2.94
CA ASP A 116 -2.55 24.27 -3.15
C ASP A 116 -2.28 23.28 -4.29
N PHE A 117 -3.09 22.22 -4.39
CA PHE A 117 -3.03 21.26 -5.48
C PHE A 117 -3.36 21.91 -6.83
N GLU A 118 -4.46 22.67 -6.90
CA GLU A 118 -4.85 23.44 -8.09
C GLU A 118 -3.78 24.45 -8.51
N LYS A 119 -3.15 25.12 -7.54
CA LYS A 119 -2.04 26.04 -7.78
C LYS A 119 -0.82 25.31 -8.35
N MET A 120 -0.46 24.17 -7.78
CA MET A 120 0.68 23.36 -8.21
C MET A 120 0.48 22.82 -9.63
N THR A 121 -0.72 22.33 -9.96
CA THR A 121 -1.01 21.77 -11.28
C THR A 121 -1.47 22.80 -12.30
N ASN A 122 -1.64 24.07 -11.88
CA ASN A 122 -2.18 25.16 -12.67
C ASN A 122 -3.50 24.78 -13.38
N ARG A 123 -4.39 24.10 -12.64
CA ARG A 123 -5.66 23.59 -13.15
C ARG A 123 -6.72 23.68 -12.08
N ARG A 124 -7.98 23.85 -12.51
CA ARG A 124 -9.16 23.74 -11.64
C ARG A 124 -9.75 22.34 -11.73
N TYR A 125 -10.27 21.85 -10.62
CA TYR A 125 -10.96 20.55 -10.56
C TYR A 125 -12.38 20.71 -10.02
N GLU A 126 -13.20 19.72 -10.32
CA GLU A 126 -14.48 19.53 -9.63
C GLU A 126 -14.25 18.65 -8.42
N TYR A 127 -14.79 19.07 -7.29
CA TYR A 127 -14.74 18.32 -6.04
C TYR A 127 -16.16 18.01 -5.61
N VAL A 128 -16.42 16.74 -5.34
CA VAL A 128 -17.73 16.32 -4.84
C VAL A 128 -17.92 16.87 -3.43
N ARG A 129 -19.16 17.24 -3.13
CA ARG A 129 -19.56 17.81 -1.84
C ARG A 129 -20.51 16.86 -1.14
N GLY A 130 -20.39 16.78 0.18
CA GLY A 130 -21.20 15.88 0.99
C GLY A 130 -20.78 14.42 0.81
N LEU A 131 -21.64 13.53 1.29
CA LEU A 131 -21.40 12.08 1.23
C LEU A 131 -21.18 11.63 -0.22
N ASN A 132 -20.04 11.02 -0.50
CA ASN A 132 -19.66 10.61 -1.86
C ASN A 132 -19.07 9.20 -1.89
N GLY A 133 -19.38 8.44 -2.94
CA GLY A 133 -18.98 7.02 -3.09
C GLY A 133 -17.93 6.79 -4.17
N HIS A 134 -17.04 7.75 -4.42
CA HIS A 134 -16.02 7.61 -5.47
C HIS A 134 -14.81 6.78 -5.05
N SER A 135 -14.51 6.76 -3.75
CA SER A 135 -13.44 5.96 -3.15
C SER A 135 -13.75 5.72 -1.69
N GLU A 136 -13.11 4.71 -1.11
CA GLU A 136 -13.11 4.45 0.31
C GLU A 136 -11.68 4.26 0.83
N ILE A 137 -11.49 4.47 2.12
CA ILE A 137 -10.30 4.04 2.87
C ILE A 137 -10.71 2.84 3.70
N ALA A 138 -10.07 1.70 3.50
CA ALA A 138 -10.32 0.51 4.31
C ALA A 138 -9.38 0.45 5.51
N LEU A 139 -9.97 0.52 6.71
CA LEU A 139 -9.30 0.29 7.98
C LEU A 139 -9.68 -1.09 8.51
N TYR A 140 -8.76 -1.69 9.26
CA TYR A 140 -8.94 -3.03 9.79
C TYR A 140 -8.71 -3.06 11.29
N VAL A 141 -9.51 -3.87 11.97
CA VAL A 141 -9.35 -4.23 13.37
C VAL A 141 -9.43 -5.75 13.53
N ASP A 142 -8.80 -6.28 14.56
CA ASP A 142 -8.54 -7.72 14.64
C ASP A 142 -9.80 -8.52 14.97
N THR A 143 -10.73 -7.93 15.71
CA THR A 143 -11.95 -8.60 16.19
C THR A 143 -13.23 -7.91 15.74
N PHE A 144 -14.32 -8.67 15.76
CA PHE A 144 -15.65 -8.15 15.49
C PHE A 144 -16.07 -7.07 16.50
N ASP A 145 -15.80 -7.28 17.79
CA ASP A 145 -16.14 -6.32 18.84
C ASP A 145 -15.41 -4.98 18.67
N GLU A 146 -14.19 -5.01 18.13
CA GLU A 146 -13.44 -3.78 17.83
C GLU A 146 -14.06 -3.00 16.67
N VAL A 147 -14.76 -3.65 15.73
CA VAL A 147 -15.51 -2.93 14.67
C VAL A 147 -16.62 -2.10 15.31
N ASP A 148 -17.39 -2.70 16.21
CA ASP A 148 -18.45 -2.01 16.95
C ASP A 148 -17.91 -0.86 17.81
N ALA A 149 -16.81 -1.11 18.52
CA ALA A 149 -16.19 -0.10 19.37
C ALA A 149 -15.63 1.08 18.56
N ALA A 150 -14.94 0.80 17.45
CA ALA A 150 -14.36 1.82 16.58
C ALA A 150 -15.45 2.66 15.90
N PHE A 151 -16.52 2.02 15.40
CA PHE A 151 -17.68 2.72 14.84
C PHE A 151 -18.29 3.67 15.86
N LYS A 152 -18.62 3.17 17.06
CA LYS A 152 -19.21 3.97 18.13
C LYS A 152 -18.34 5.16 18.50
N ASN A 153 -17.05 4.93 18.73
CA ASN A 153 -16.09 5.98 19.05
C ASN A 153 -16.03 7.04 17.94
N ALA A 154 -16.03 6.63 16.67
CA ALA A 154 -15.98 7.56 15.56
C ALA A 154 -17.22 8.46 15.50
N ILE A 155 -18.42 7.89 15.67
CA ILE A 155 -19.68 8.67 15.67
C ILE A 155 -19.72 9.65 16.85
N GLU A 156 -19.34 9.20 18.05
CA GLU A 156 -19.30 10.04 19.26
C GLU A 156 -18.36 11.25 19.10
N ASN A 157 -17.35 11.14 18.24
CA ASN A 157 -16.36 12.19 17.97
C ASN A 157 -16.55 12.88 16.60
N GLY A 158 -17.74 12.77 15.98
CA GLY A 158 -18.15 13.62 14.86
C GLY A 158 -18.00 13.01 13.47
N ALA A 159 -17.73 11.71 13.34
CA ALA A 159 -17.91 11.00 12.07
C ALA A 159 -19.39 10.92 11.71
N THR A 160 -19.69 10.89 10.40
CA THR A 160 -21.06 10.66 9.93
C THR A 160 -21.28 9.15 9.75
N PRO A 161 -22.33 8.54 10.35
CA PRO A 161 -22.63 7.13 10.14
C PRO A 161 -23.15 6.89 8.71
N VAL A 162 -22.67 5.83 8.05
CA VAL A 162 -23.09 5.44 6.69
C VAL A 162 -23.66 4.02 6.67
N LEU A 163 -23.00 3.07 7.33
CA LEU A 163 -23.48 1.69 7.54
C LEU A 163 -23.13 1.29 8.98
N GLU A 164 -24.13 0.86 9.76
CA GLU A 164 -23.88 0.30 11.09
C GLU A 164 -23.12 -1.03 11.00
N PRO A 165 -22.42 -1.47 12.06
CA PRO A 165 -21.69 -2.74 12.06
C PRO A 165 -22.56 -3.98 11.75
N GLU A 166 -22.35 -4.58 10.58
CA GLU A 166 -23.08 -5.75 10.10
C GLU A 166 -22.13 -6.92 9.81
N LEU A 167 -22.63 -8.15 9.98
CA LEU A 167 -21.91 -9.36 9.57
C LEU A 167 -22.38 -9.75 8.18
N GLU A 168 -21.49 -9.64 7.22
CA GLU A 168 -21.77 -9.92 5.82
C GLU A 168 -21.89 -11.43 5.55
N PRO A 169 -22.62 -11.84 4.49
CA PRO A 169 -22.80 -13.25 4.15
C PRO A 169 -21.49 -14.01 3.88
N TRP A 170 -20.42 -13.30 3.51
CA TRP A 170 -19.08 -13.87 3.31
C TRP A 170 -18.25 -13.96 4.60
N GLY A 171 -18.77 -13.52 5.74
CA GLY A 171 -18.17 -13.70 7.06
C GLY A 171 -17.31 -12.54 7.59
N GLN A 172 -17.28 -11.41 6.88
CA GLN A 172 -16.63 -10.18 7.37
C GLN A 172 -17.61 -9.39 8.24
N ARG A 173 -17.15 -8.85 9.36
CA ARG A 173 -17.89 -7.80 10.05
C ARG A 173 -17.38 -6.45 9.57
N THR A 174 -18.27 -5.58 9.09
CA THR A 174 -17.88 -4.28 8.53
C THR A 174 -18.87 -3.19 8.89
N CYS A 175 -18.41 -1.95 8.86
CA CYS A 175 -19.22 -0.75 9.00
C CYS A 175 -18.61 0.37 8.15
N TYR A 176 -19.41 1.38 7.86
CA TYR A 176 -18.96 2.55 7.10
C TYR A 176 -19.27 3.84 7.86
N ILE A 177 -18.28 4.72 7.87
CA ILE A 177 -18.41 6.10 8.32
C ILE A 177 -17.94 7.03 7.19
N ALA A 178 -18.32 8.30 7.29
CA ALA A 178 -17.77 9.34 6.45
C ALA A 178 -17.04 10.39 7.29
N ASP A 179 -15.92 10.86 6.75
CA ASP A 179 -15.15 11.97 7.30
C ASP A 179 -15.91 13.32 7.16
N PRO A 180 -15.38 14.42 7.71
CA PRO A 180 -16.05 15.73 7.66
C PRO A 180 -16.29 16.29 6.26
N GLU A 181 -15.59 15.79 5.24
CA GLU A 181 -15.77 16.19 3.84
C GLU A 181 -16.59 15.16 3.02
N GLY A 182 -17.04 14.08 3.66
CA GLY A 182 -17.94 13.09 3.10
C GLY A 182 -17.24 11.93 2.39
N ASN A 183 -15.92 11.73 2.58
CA ASN A 183 -15.21 10.58 2.03
C ASN A 183 -15.50 9.33 2.87
N LEU A 184 -15.68 8.18 2.19
CA LEU A 184 -16.01 6.92 2.85
C LEU A 184 -14.80 6.28 3.51
N ILE A 185 -15.04 5.72 4.70
CA ILE A 185 -14.07 4.91 5.43
C ILE A 185 -14.78 3.64 5.87
N GLU A 186 -14.27 2.51 5.42
CA GLU A 186 -14.66 1.19 5.92
C GLU A 186 -13.86 0.88 7.18
N ILE A 187 -14.51 0.32 8.20
CA ILE A 187 -13.83 -0.35 9.32
C ILE A 187 -14.31 -1.79 9.34
N GLY A 188 -13.40 -2.72 9.03
CA GLY A 188 -13.72 -4.13 8.84
C GLY A 188 -12.86 -5.07 9.67
N SER A 189 -13.36 -6.28 9.87
CA SER A 189 -12.64 -7.36 10.53
C SER A 189 -13.04 -8.72 9.96
N TRP A 190 -12.08 -9.65 9.93
CA TRP A 190 -12.29 -11.08 9.68
C TRP A 190 -12.25 -11.90 10.97
N ASN A 191 -12.25 -11.23 12.13
CA ASN A 191 -12.00 -11.83 13.44
C ASN A 191 -10.66 -12.60 13.50
N LYS A 192 -9.62 -11.97 12.95
CA LYS A 192 -8.24 -12.46 12.84
C LYS A 192 -7.26 -11.29 12.96
N PRO A 193 -6.02 -11.52 13.44
CA PRO A 193 -4.95 -10.52 13.39
C PRO A 193 -4.75 -9.96 11.97
N PHE A 194 -4.45 -8.65 11.87
CA PHE A 194 -4.22 -7.97 10.59
C PHE A 194 -3.22 -8.69 9.67
N GLU A 195 -2.14 -9.23 10.23
CA GLU A 195 -1.07 -9.91 9.49
C GLU A 195 -1.53 -11.22 8.84
N ASP A 196 -2.52 -11.89 9.45
CA ASP A 196 -3.02 -13.20 9.03
C ASP A 196 -4.41 -13.13 8.38
N LYS A 197 -4.97 -11.93 8.20
CA LYS A 197 -6.36 -11.73 7.75
C LYS A 197 -6.65 -12.36 6.39
N ASP A 198 -5.63 -12.39 5.51
CA ASP A 198 -5.72 -12.95 4.16
C ASP A 198 -5.21 -14.40 4.08
N ALA A 199 -4.79 -15.02 5.20
CA ALA A 199 -4.36 -16.41 5.20
C ALA A 199 -5.54 -17.33 4.82
N GLY A 200 -5.38 -18.02 3.68
CA GLY A 200 -6.37 -18.95 3.14
C GLY A 200 -7.44 -18.32 2.24
N ARG A 201 -7.28 -17.05 1.83
CA ARG A 201 -7.99 -16.45 0.70
C ARG A 201 -7.41 -16.87 -0.65
#